data_AF-K4BZI0-F1
#
_entry.id   AF-K4BZI0-F1
#
_cell.length_a   1.000
_cell.length_b   1.000
_cell.length_c   1.000
_cell.angle_alpha   90.00
_cell.angle_beta   90.00
_cell.angle_gamma   90.00
#
_symmetry.space_group_name_H-M   'P 1'
#
loop_
_entity.id
_entity.type
_entity.pdbx_description
1 polymer ?
#
loop_
_entity_poly.entity_id
_entity_poly.type
_entity_poly.pdbx_seq_one_letter_code
_entity_poly.pdbx_strand_id
1 'polypeptide(L)'
;MNPEEEERWIEPRAQEAYDRFIRISQKHHNILPLESRDKSFTQEESENLWKQNASELIRGSVYADIDKKRIERERNREEEIAAAKEVENKRWATKIAAQCSQFCSRNSDLQRSESQKKI
;
A
#
# COMPACT_ATOMS: atom_id res chain seq x y z
N MET A 1 5.91 37.42 -13.13
CA MET A 1 5.19 36.79 -12.01
C MET A 1 4.08 37.72 -11.61
N ASN A 2 2.83 37.26 -11.62
CA ASN A 2 1.66 38.06 -11.28
C ASN A 2 1.42 37.96 -9.77
N PRO A 3 1.51 39.05 -8.99
CA PRO A 3 1.37 39.01 -7.52
C PRO A 3 0.00 38.48 -7.06
N GLU A 4 -1.05 38.64 -7.87
CA GLU A 4 -2.40 38.14 -7.54
C GLU A 4 -2.52 36.60 -7.60
N GLU A 5 -1.68 35.92 -8.36
CA GLU A 5 -1.65 34.45 -8.38
C GLU A 5 -0.94 33.87 -7.16
N GLU A 6 0.04 34.59 -6.60
CA GLU A 6 0.78 34.15 -5.42
C GLU A 6 -0.09 34.22 -4.16
N GLU A 7 -0.89 35.29 -4.02
CA GLU A 7 -1.82 35.50 -2.90
C GLU A 7 -2.91 34.42 -2.82
N ARG A 8 -3.40 33.96 -3.98
CA ARG A 8 -4.50 32.98 -4.08
C ARG A 8 -4.13 31.57 -3.61
N TRP A 9 -2.84 31.21 -3.62
CA TRP A 9 -2.35 29.92 -3.13
C TRP A 9 -1.81 29.98 -1.70
N ILE A 10 -1.62 31.17 -1.14
CA ILE A 10 -1.17 31.36 0.24
C ILE A 10 -2.32 31.11 1.22
N GLU A 11 -3.56 31.50 0.89
CA GLU A 11 -4.72 31.39 1.79
C GLU A 11 -5.05 29.95 2.27
N PRO A 12 -5.16 28.92 1.42
CA PRO A 12 -5.54 27.58 1.89
C PRO A 12 -4.45 26.91 2.74
N ARG A 13 -3.17 27.10 2.36
CA ARG A 13 -2.03 26.56 3.12
C ARG A 13 -1.83 27.32 4.43
N ALA A 14 -2.09 28.62 4.45
CA ALA A 14 -2.05 29.43 5.67
C ALA A 14 -3.16 29.03 6.64
N GLN A 15 -4.37 28.76 6.13
CA GLN A 15 -5.50 28.31 6.96
C GLN A 15 -5.24 26.92 7.56
N GLU A 16 -4.78 25.95 6.77
CA GLU A 16 -4.44 24.62 7.28
C GLU A 16 -3.34 24.67 8.33
N ALA A 17 -2.32 25.53 8.14
CA ALA A 17 -1.25 25.76 9.10
C ALA A 17 -1.77 26.41 10.40
N TYR A 18 -2.65 27.41 10.29
CA TYR A 18 -3.28 28.06 11.43
C TYR A 18 -4.17 27.10 12.24
N ASP A 19 -5.05 26.35 11.58
CA ASP A 19 -5.90 25.34 12.24
C ASP A 19 -5.08 24.23 12.91
N ARG A 20 -3.90 23.93 12.36
CA ARG A 20 -2.94 23.01 12.99
C ARG A 20 -2.36 23.60 14.26
N PHE A 21 -1.90 24.85 14.20
CA PHE A 21 -1.37 25.56 15.34
C PHE A 21 -2.37 25.60 16.49
N ILE A 22 -3.62 25.99 16.21
CA ILE A 22 -4.68 26.03 17.22
C ILE A 22 -4.88 24.65 17.89
N ARG A 23 -4.94 23.57 17.10
CA ARG A 23 -5.07 22.20 17.65
C ARG A 23 -3.90 21.79 18.52
N ILE A 24 -2.68 22.12 18.11
CA ILE A 24 -1.45 21.79 18.84
C ILE A 24 -1.36 22.59 20.14
N SER A 25 -1.62 23.89 20.09
CA SER A 25 -1.64 24.77 21.26
C SER A 25 -2.65 24.29 22.29
N GLN A 26 -3.87 23.94 21.86
CA GLN A 26 -4.90 23.37 22.74
C GLN A 26 -4.45 22.05 23.37
N LYS A 27 -3.82 21.15 22.59
CA LYS A 27 -3.30 19.88 23.10
C LYS A 27 -2.22 20.10 24.16
N HIS A 28 -1.32 21.06 23.95
CA HIS A 28 -0.25 21.38 24.90
C HIS A 28 -0.82 22.01 26.18
N HIS A 29 -1.75 22.97 26.06
CA HIS A 29 -2.45 23.55 27.22
C HIS A 29 -3.17 22.51 28.09
N ASN A 30 -3.64 21.42 27.50
CA ASN A 30 -4.34 20.36 28.24
C ASN A 30 -3.39 19.42 29.02
N ILE A 31 -2.10 19.41 28.70
CA ILE A 31 -1.08 18.54 29.34
C ILE A 31 -0.31 19.30 30.42
N LEU A 32 -0.31 20.63 30.37
CA LEU A 32 0.32 21.49 31.36
C LEU A 32 -0.44 21.48 32.71
N PRO A 33 0.27 21.66 33.84
CA PRO A 33 -0.35 21.85 35.15
C PRO A 33 -1.46 22.92 35.11
N LEU A 34 -2.51 22.76 35.92
CA LEU A 34 -3.66 23.68 35.94
C LEU A 34 -3.24 25.15 36.14
N GLU A 35 -2.15 25.41 36.86
CA GLU A 35 -1.58 26.73 37.13
C GLU A 35 -0.95 27.43 35.92
N SER A 36 -0.65 26.70 34.85
CA SER A 36 -0.06 27.23 33.61
C SER A 36 -1.03 27.18 32.42
N ARG A 37 -2.26 26.70 32.61
CA ARG A 37 -3.26 26.55 31.55
C ARG A 37 -3.82 27.87 31.02
N ASP A 38 -3.87 28.92 31.85
CA ASP A 38 -4.40 30.24 31.49
C ASP A 38 -3.31 31.23 31.03
N LYS A 39 -2.04 30.81 30.98
CA LYS A 39 -0.93 31.65 30.52
C LYS A 39 -0.76 31.53 29.01
N SER A 40 -0.78 32.66 28.31
CA SER A 40 -0.41 32.72 26.90
C SER A 40 1.03 32.26 26.69
N PHE A 41 1.29 31.50 25.62
CA PHE A 41 2.64 31.12 25.23
C PHE A 41 3.54 32.35 25.02
N THR A 42 4.78 32.25 25.48
CA THR A 42 5.83 33.17 25.06
C THR A 42 6.19 32.93 23.59
N GLN A 43 6.80 33.93 22.94
CA GLN A 43 7.24 33.80 21.55
C GLN A 43 8.20 32.61 21.37
N GLU A 44 9.12 32.41 22.31
CA GLU A 44 10.08 31.30 22.29
C GLU A 44 9.39 29.92 22.41
N GLU A 45 8.41 29.78 23.31
CA GLU A 45 7.64 28.55 23.45
C GLU A 45 6.80 28.24 22.21
N SER A 46 6.21 29.28 21.59
CA SER A 46 5.49 29.15 20.32
C SER A 46 6.43 28.63 19.22
N GLU A 47 7.59 29.25 19.03
CA GLU A 47 8.59 28.82 18.04
C GLU A 47 9.08 27.39 18.27
N ASN A 48 9.28 27.00 19.54
CA ASN A 48 9.70 25.65 19.89
C ASN A 48 8.61 24.61 19.59
N LEU A 49 7.34 24.92 19.83
CA LEU A 49 6.21 24.08 19.46
C LEU A 49 6.09 23.89 17.94
N TRP A 50 6.28 24.97 17.18
CA TRP A 50 6.31 24.92 15.72
C TRP A 50 7.43 24.01 15.20
N LYS A 51 8.65 24.13 15.74
CA LYS A 51 9.82 23.33 15.34
C LYS A 51 9.64 21.84 15.65
N GLN A 52 9.07 21.50 16.81
CA GLN A 52 8.78 20.11 17.19
C GLN A 52 7.76 19.47 16.23
N ASN A 53 6.69 20.20 15.88
CA ASN A 53 5.64 19.66 14.99
C ASN A 53 6.08 19.56 13.53
N ALA A 54 6.90 20.48 13.04
CA ALA A 54 7.48 20.38 11.70
C ALA A 54 8.30 19.09 11.55
N SER A 55 9.01 18.69 12.61
CA SER A 55 9.79 17.46 12.65
C SER A 55 8.91 16.20 12.65
N GLU A 56 7.76 16.21 13.34
CA GLU A 56 6.79 15.11 13.30
C GLU A 56 6.10 14.97 11.93
N LEU A 57 5.85 16.07 11.24
CA LEU A 57 5.30 16.10 9.88
C LEU A 57 6.20 15.37 8.87
N ILE A 58 7.49 15.69 8.90
CA ILE A 58 8.50 15.04 8.05
C ILE A 58 8.58 13.55 8.39
N ARG A 59 8.60 13.22 9.69
CA ARG A 59 8.65 11.83 10.15
C ARG A 59 7.43 11.03 9.70
N GLY A 60 6.22 11.54 9.88
CA GLY A 60 4.98 10.87 9.44
C GLY A 60 4.93 10.64 7.93
N SER A 61 5.37 11.64 7.14
CA SER A 61 5.43 11.54 5.68
C SER A 61 6.40 10.46 5.20
N VAL A 62 7.59 10.37 5.80
CA VAL A 62 8.62 9.39 5.41
C VAL A 62 8.17 7.96 5.72
N TYR A 63 7.56 7.71 6.88
CA TYR A 63 7.04 6.39 7.21
C TYR A 63 5.90 5.95 6.27
N ALA A 64 5.01 6.88 5.89
CA ALA A 64 3.92 6.58 4.95
C ALA A 64 4.44 6.15 3.57
N ASP A 65 5.49 6.79 3.06
CA ASP A 65 6.10 6.43 1.78
C ASP A 65 6.85 5.10 1.83
N ILE A 66 7.51 4.79 2.95
CA ILE A 66 8.15 3.49 3.16
C ILE A 66 7.11 2.37 3.20
N ASP A 67 5.98 2.58 3.88
CA ASP A 67 4.90 1.60 3.96
C ASP A 67 4.26 1.35 2.60
N LYS A 68 3.99 2.41 1.81
CA LYS A 68 3.49 2.27 0.43
C LYS A 68 4.43 1.42 -0.43
N LYS A 69 5.74 1.71 -0.38
CA LYS A 69 6.75 0.93 -1.11
C LYS A 69 6.88 -0.50 -0.62
N ARG A 70 6.58 -0.79 0.64
CA ARG A 70 6.55 -2.16 1.17
C ARG A 70 5.33 -2.91 0.63
N ILE A 71 4.15 -2.29 0.69
CA ILE A 71 2.88 -2.88 0.21
C ILE A 71 2.97 -3.17 -1.30
N GLU A 72 3.48 -2.22 -2.08
CA GLU A 72 3.63 -2.38 -3.53
C GLU A 72 4.54 -3.56 -3.90
N ARG A 73 5.65 -3.73 -3.16
CA ARG A 73 6.57 -4.86 -3.37
C ARG A 73 5.92 -6.20 -3.04
N GLU A 74 5.11 -6.25 -1.98
CA GLU A 74 4.44 -7.48 -1.59
C GLU A 74 3.36 -7.87 -2.61
N ARG A 75 2.58 -6.89 -3.10
CA ARG A 75 1.64 -7.09 -4.20
C ARG A 75 2.32 -7.64 -5.45
N ASN A 76 3.46 -7.06 -5.84
CA ASN A 76 4.20 -7.53 -7.01
C ASN A 76 4.70 -8.98 -6.84
N ARG A 77 5.12 -9.37 -5.63
CA ARG A 77 5.51 -10.76 -5.34
C ARG A 77 4.32 -11.71 -5.42
N GLU A 78 3.17 -11.31 -4.88
CA GLU A 78 1.94 -12.12 -4.96
C GLU A 78 1.51 -12.33 -6.41
N GLU A 79 1.61 -11.30 -7.26
CA GLU A 79 1.32 -11.39 -8.70
C GLU A 79 2.27 -12.34 -9.44
N GLU A 80 3.58 -12.25 -9.17
CA GLU A 80 4.56 -13.17 -9.74
C GLU A 80 4.30 -14.62 -9.31
N ILE A 81 3.96 -14.84 -8.03
CA ILE A 81 3.61 -16.17 -7.52
C ILE A 81 2.32 -16.69 -8.18
N ALA A 82 1.30 -15.84 -8.34
CA ALA A 82 0.05 -16.22 -8.99
C ALA A 82 0.29 -16.61 -10.45
N ALA A 83 1.07 -15.83 -11.19
CA ALA A 83 1.44 -16.12 -12.57
C ALA A 83 2.22 -17.45 -12.69
N ALA A 84 3.18 -17.69 -11.78
CA ALA A 84 3.94 -18.94 -11.75
C ALA A 84 3.04 -20.15 -11.48
N LYS A 85 2.11 -20.05 -10.53
CA LYS A 85 1.12 -21.09 -10.23
C LYS A 85 0.19 -21.35 -11.40
N GLU A 86 -0.24 -20.31 -12.11
CA GLU A 86 -1.09 -20.47 -13.30
C GLU A 86 -0.35 -21.24 -14.41
N VAL A 87 0.92 -20.92 -14.65
CA VAL A 87 1.76 -21.65 -15.62
C VAL A 87 1.92 -23.11 -15.21
N GLU A 88 2.18 -23.39 -13.94
CA GLU A 88 2.30 -24.75 -13.43
C GLU A 88 0.99 -25.52 -13.56
N ASN A 89 -0.15 -24.92 -13.20
CA ASN A 89 -1.47 -25.52 -13.38
C ASN A 89 -1.75 -25.88 -14.84
N LYS A 90 -1.44 -24.99 -15.79
CA LYS A 90 -1.57 -25.27 -17.23
C LYS A 90 -0.67 -26.44 -17.64
N ARG A 91 0.58 -26.49 -17.17
CA ARG A 91 1.48 -27.63 -17.45
C ARG A 91 0.92 -28.93 -16.90
N TRP A 92 0.36 -28.91 -15.71
CA TRP A 92 -0.22 -30.08 -15.07
C TRP A 92 -1.46 -30.57 -15.82
N ALA A 93 -2.36 -29.65 -16.22
CA ALA A 93 -3.51 -29.96 -17.06
C ALA A 93 -3.10 -30.59 -18.40
N THR A 94 -2.08 -30.03 -19.07
CA THR A 94 -1.54 -30.59 -20.32
C THR A 94 -0.97 -32.00 -20.11
N LYS A 95 -0.24 -32.23 -19.01
CA LYS A 95 0.30 -33.55 -18.69
C LYS A 95 -0.82 -34.58 -18.49
N ILE A 96 -1.88 -34.21 -17.79
CA ILE A 96 -3.05 -35.06 -17.60
C ILE A 96 -3.74 -35.36 -18.91
N ALA A 97 -4.01 -34.34 -19.73
CA ALA A 97 -4.65 -34.51 -21.03
C ALA A 97 -3.86 -35.46 -21.94
N ALA A 98 -2.53 -35.33 -21.96
CA ALA A 98 -1.65 -36.23 -22.70
C ALA A 98 -1.72 -37.66 -22.18
N GLN A 99 -1.71 -37.85 -20.85
CA GLN A 99 -1.79 -39.17 -20.24
C GLN A 99 -3.15 -39.84 -20.49
N CYS A 100 -4.25 -39.10 -20.38
CA CYS A 100 -5.59 -39.57 -20.72
C CYS A 100 -5.68 -39.98 -22.20
N SER A 101 -5.12 -39.16 -23.09
CA SER A 101 -5.10 -39.47 -24.53
C SER A 101 -4.35 -40.76 -24.82
N GLN A 102 -3.18 -40.96 -24.20
CA GLN A 102 -2.41 -42.21 -24.33
C GLN A 102 -3.18 -43.43 -23.82
N PHE A 103 -3.89 -43.29 -22.69
CA PHE A 103 -4.71 -44.36 -22.13
C PHE A 103 -5.86 -44.74 -23.08
N CYS A 104 -6.58 -43.75 -23.61
CA CYS A 104 -7.67 -43.97 -24.57
C CYS A 104 -7.18 -44.64 -25.87
N SER A 105 -6.05 -44.21 -26.42
CA SER A 105 -5.47 -44.83 -27.61
C SER A 105 -5.08 -46.30 -27.36
N ARG A 106 -4.38 -46.58 -26.25
CA ARG A 106 -3.99 -47.95 -25.87
C ARG A 106 -5.18 -48.89 -25.72
N ASN A 107 -6.27 -48.42 -25.11
CA ASN A 107 -7.47 -49.25 -24.95
C ASN A 107 -8.17 -49.52 -26.29
N SER A 108 -8.18 -48.53 -27.18
CA SER A 108 -8.75 -48.68 -28.52
C SER A 108 -7.96 -49.69 -29.36
N ASP A 109 -6.63 -49.63 -29.29
CA ASP A 109 -5.75 -50.57 -29.96
C ASP A 109 -5.91 -52.00 -29.42
N LEU A 110 -6.07 -52.14 -28.10
CA LEU A 110 -6.33 -53.42 -27.45
C LEU A 110 -7.63 -54.06 -27.97
N GLN A 111 -8.73 -53.30 -27.95
CA GLN A 111 -10.04 -53.77 -28.44
C GLN A 111 -10.01 -54.14 -29.92
N ARG A 112 -9.28 -53.37 -30.74
CA ARG A 112 -9.12 -53.66 -32.17
C ARG A 112 -8.35 -54.97 -32.38
N SER A 113 -7.28 -55.19 -31.60
CA SER A 113 -6.49 -56.43 -31.65
C SER A 113 -7.28 -57.66 -31.21
N GLU A 114 -8.13 -57.53 -30.19
CA GLU A 114 -9.00 -58.62 -29.71
C GLU A 114 -10.10 -58.95 -30.72
N SER A 115 -10.63 -57.93 -31.42
CA SER A 115 -11.64 -58.13 -32.46
C SER A 115 -11.07 -58.83 -33.69
N GLN A 116 -9.82 -58.55 -34.06
CA GLN A 116 -9.13 -59.22 -35.18
C GLN A 116 -8.77 -60.67 -34.90
N LYS A 117 -8.62 -61.07 -33.63
CA LYS A 117 -8.33 -62.46 -33.23
C LYS A 117 -9.57 -63.37 -33.19
N LYS A 118 -10.77 -62.83 -33.34
CA LYS A 118 -12.05 -63.56 -33.29
C LYS A 118 -12.62 -63.92 -34.68
N ILE A 119 -11.86 -63.69 -35.75
CA ILE A 119 -12.15 -64.10 -37.14
C ILE A 119 -11.18 -65.22 -37.50
#